data_AF-A0A948PRY6-F1
#
_entry.id   AF-A0A948PRY6-F1
#
_cell.length_a   1.000
_cell.length_b   1.000
_cell.length_c   1.000
_cell.angle_alpha   90.00
_cell.angle_beta   90.00
_cell.angle_gamma   90.00
#
_symmetry.space_group_name_H-M   'P 1'
#
loop_
_entity.id
_entity.type
_entity.pdbx_description
1 polymer ?
#
loop_
_entity_poly.entity_id
_entity_poly.type
_entity_poly.pdbx_seq_one_letter_code
_entity_poly.pdbx_strand_id
1 'polypeptide(L)'
;MKKGLRDLQKVCAIALAVVMLASPLLTPMAMAQKTTQDTAEQGSIDGKRDGKESTMPVAWMAIGCFTGGVSWIYPEFWETSVPKTPLLGKSPEYATTYEDAYRKARKKTIQTNSCIGGGIFYGSYAACCLLSAAASTPSSY
;
A
#
# COMPACT_ATOMS: atom_id res chain seq x y z
N MET A 1 -24.63 29.49 -10.05
CA MET A 1 -23.25 28.99 -10.26
C MET A 1 -22.36 29.00 -9.00
N LYS A 2 -22.43 29.98 -8.08
CA LYS A 2 -21.56 30.02 -6.87
C LYS A 2 -21.83 28.93 -5.80
N LYS A 3 -22.99 28.27 -5.81
CA LYS A 3 -23.36 27.23 -4.81
C LYS A 3 -22.60 25.92 -5.05
N GLY A 4 -22.61 25.41 -6.29
CA GLY A 4 -21.89 24.19 -6.67
C GLY A 4 -20.37 24.26 -6.48
N LEU A 5 -19.75 25.42 -6.70
CA LEU A 5 -18.30 25.58 -6.47
C LEU A 5 -17.93 25.52 -4.97
N ARG A 6 -18.78 26.07 -4.10
CA ARG A 6 -18.58 26.00 -2.64
C ARG A 6 -18.86 24.60 -2.08
N ASP A 7 -19.81 23.89 -2.66
CA ASP A 7 -20.11 22.50 -2.26
C ASP A 7 -18.99 21.54 -2.75
N LEU A 8 -18.46 21.76 -3.96
CA LEU A 8 -17.27 21.06 -4.46
C LEU A 8 -16.03 21.32 -3.59
N GLN A 9 -15.81 22.56 -3.17
CA GLN A 9 -14.67 22.94 -2.31
C GLN A 9 -14.76 22.29 -0.91
N LYS A 10 -15.98 22.15 -0.36
CA LYS A 10 -16.22 21.41 0.90
C LYS A 10 -16.01 19.90 0.74
N VAL A 11 -16.43 19.32 -0.39
CA VAL A 11 -16.22 17.89 -0.69
C VAL A 11 -14.74 17.58 -0.85
N CYS A 12 -13.98 18.41 -1.56
CA CYS A 12 -12.52 18.27 -1.66
C CYS A 12 -11.83 18.41 -0.30
N ALA A 13 -12.28 19.34 0.55
CA ALA A 13 -11.72 19.52 1.90
C ALA A 13 -12.00 18.32 2.81
N ILE A 14 -13.19 17.72 2.73
CA ILE A 14 -13.54 16.51 3.49
C ILE A 14 -12.78 15.29 2.97
N ALA A 15 -12.65 15.12 1.66
CA ALA A 15 -11.86 14.05 1.06
C ALA A 15 -10.38 14.15 1.45
N LEU A 16 -9.80 15.36 1.44
CA LEU A 16 -8.45 15.62 1.94
C LEU A 16 -8.30 15.35 3.45
N ALA A 17 -9.32 15.69 4.25
CA ALA A 17 -9.31 15.42 5.68
C ALA A 17 -9.36 13.92 6.01
N VAL A 18 -10.12 13.12 5.25
CA VAL A 18 -10.17 11.65 5.41
C VAL A 18 -8.85 10.99 5.01
N VAL A 19 -8.19 11.48 3.96
CA VAL A 19 -6.85 11.04 3.56
C VAL A 19 -5.79 11.38 4.63
N MET A 20 -5.92 12.54 5.27
CA MET A 20 -5.00 12.99 6.33
C MET A 20 -5.23 12.25 7.67
N LEU A 21 -6.48 11.95 8.04
CA LEU A 21 -6.82 11.25 9.28
C LEU A 21 -6.44 9.75 9.27
N ALA A 22 -6.28 9.14 8.10
CA ALA A 22 -5.81 7.77 7.96
C ALA A 22 -4.29 7.60 8.18
N SER A 23 -3.55 8.70 8.37
CA SER A 23 -2.08 8.70 8.28
C SER A 23 -1.25 8.32 9.52
N PRO A 24 -1.75 8.10 10.76
CA PRO A 24 -0.84 7.75 11.86
C PRO A 24 -0.71 6.25 12.16
N LEU A 25 -1.30 5.33 11.40
CA LEU A 25 -1.21 3.87 11.69
C LEU A 25 0.06 3.18 11.15
N LEU A 26 1.01 3.93 10.58
CA LEU A 26 2.18 3.37 9.88
C LEU A 26 3.53 3.54 10.60
N THR A 27 3.55 3.80 11.91
CA THR A 27 4.79 3.69 12.71
C THR A 27 4.91 2.29 13.32
N PRO A 28 5.72 1.38 12.74
CA PRO A 28 6.18 0.24 13.52
C PRO A 28 7.12 0.76 14.60
N MET A 29 6.78 0.47 15.86
CA MET A 29 7.70 0.56 16.99
C MET A 29 9.02 -0.14 16.63
N ALA A 30 10.09 0.63 16.52
CA ALA A 30 11.43 0.09 16.38
C ALA A 30 11.88 -0.42 17.76
N MET A 31 11.68 -1.71 18.01
CA MET A 31 12.36 -2.42 19.09
C MET A 31 13.78 -2.76 18.62
N ALA A 32 14.76 -2.30 19.39
CA ALA A 32 16.15 -2.68 19.27
C ALA A 32 16.31 -4.19 19.56
N GLN A 33 16.82 -4.96 18.61
CA GLN A 33 17.30 -6.32 18.87
C GLN A 33 18.67 -6.49 18.24
N LYS A 34 19.69 -6.40 19.10
CA LYS A 34 21.10 -6.63 18.78
C LYS A 34 21.37 -8.12 19.02
N THR A 35 21.23 -8.97 18.01
CA THR A 35 21.63 -10.39 18.13
C THR A 35 22.10 -10.91 16.77
N THR A 36 23.38 -11.28 16.73
CA THR A 36 24.06 -12.22 15.82
C THR A 36 23.71 -12.13 14.33
N GLN A 37 24.57 -11.44 13.58
CA GLN A 37 24.39 -10.96 12.22
C GLN A 37 24.30 -12.03 11.09
N ASP A 38 24.23 -13.33 11.39
CA ASP A 38 24.34 -14.41 10.38
C ASP A 38 23.41 -15.61 10.64
N THR A 39 22.34 -15.42 11.42
CA THR A 39 21.35 -16.46 11.67
C THR A 39 20.20 -16.40 10.65
N ALA A 40 19.53 -17.54 10.46
CA ALA A 40 18.31 -17.64 9.65
C ALA A 40 17.21 -16.63 10.06
N GLU A 41 17.10 -16.32 11.36
CA GLU A 41 16.15 -15.35 11.89
C GLU A 41 16.48 -13.92 11.43
N GLN A 42 17.76 -13.54 11.49
CA GLN A 42 18.21 -12.24 11.03
C GLN A 42 18.01 -12.07 9.52
N GLY A 43 18.28 -13.12 8.73
CA GLY A 43 17.97 -13.14 7.29
C GLY A 43 16.50 -12.84 7.00
N SER A 44 15.58 -13.42 7.78
CA SER A 44 14.14 -13.15 7.64
C SER A 44 13.76 -11.70 7.96
N ILE A 45 14.38 -11.11 8.99
CA ILE A 45 14.11 -9.73 9.41
C ILE A 45 14.63 -8.75 8.35
N ASP A 46 15.87 -8.92 7.92
CA ASP A 46 16.51 -8.06 6.92
C ASP A 46 15.79 -8.18 5.58
N GLY A 47 15.47 -9.40 5.13
CA GLY A 47 14.71 -9.63 3.90
C GLY A 47 13.34 -8.97 3.94
N LYS A 48 12.61 -9.04 5.06
CA LYS A 48 11.32 -8.34 5.22
C LYS A 48 11.46 -6.82 5.13
N ARG A 49 12.49 -6.26 5.76
CA ARG A 49 12.73 -4.81 5.78
C ARG A 49 13.06 -4.31 4.39
N ASP A 50 14.06 -4.92 3.75
CA ASP A 50 14.51 -4.53 2.41
C ASP A 50 13.42 -4.78 1.36
N GLY A 51 12.62 -5.85 1.51
CA GLY A 51 11.48 -6.15 0.66
C GLY A 51 10.39 -5.08 0.73
N LYS A 52 10.18 -4.46 1.90
CA LYS A 52 9.24 -3.34 2.06
C LYS A 52 9.83 -2.03 1.55
N GLU A 53 11.08 -1.72 1.90
CA GLU A 53 11.75 -0.46 1.53
C GLU A 53 11.94 -0.35 0.01
N SER A 54 12.29 -1.45 -0.66
CA SER A 54 12.41 -1.50 -2.12
C SER A 54 11.07 -1.42 -2.85
N THR A 55 9.95 -1.61 -2.14
CA THR A 55 8.61 -1.62 -2.72
C THR A 55 7.90 -0.33 -2.32
N MET A 56 8.05 0.73 -3.13
CA MET A 56 7.38 2.03 -2.92
C MET A 56 5.87 1.85 -2.65
N PRO A 57 5.41 1.86 -1.38
CA PRO A 57 4.09 1.34 -1.03
C PRO A 57 2.98 2.27 -1.54
N VAL A 58 3.22 3.58 -1.46
CA VAL A 58 2.33 4.64 -1.94
C VAL A 58 2.15 4.57 -3.45
N ALA A 59 3.21 4.24 -4.20
CA ALA A 59 3.13 4.10 -5.65
C ALA A 59 2.20 2.96 -6.04
N TRP A 60 2.30 1.80 -5.38
CA TRP A 60 1.41 0.66 -5.63
C TRP A 60 -0.03 0.91 -5.20
N MET A 61 -0.24 1.75 -4.17
CA MET A 61 -1.57 2.22 -3.82
C MET A 61 -2.17 3.12 -4.91
N ALA A 62 -1.39 4.06 -5.43
CA ALA A 62 -1.83 4.91 -6.54
C ALA A 62 -2.14 4.09 -7.79
N ILE A 63 -1.26 3.15 -8.16
CA ILE A 63 -1.49 2.22 -9.28
C ILE A 63 -2.77 1.41 -9.05
N GLY A 64 -2.99 0.91 -7.83
CA GLY A 64 -4.24 0.24 -7.46
C GLY A 64 -5.46 1.13 -7.65
N CYS A 65 -5.38 2.41 -7.30
CA CYS A 65 -6.47 3.36 -7.51
C CYS A 65 -6.78 3.56 -9.00
N PHE A 66 -5.76 3.77 -9.84
CA PHE A 66 -5.96 3.97 -11.28
C PHE A 66 -6.39 2.69 -12.03
N THR A 67 -6.00 1.51 -11.53
CA THR A 67 -6.31 0.23 -12.17
C THR A 67 -7.52 -0.48 -11.57
N GLY A 68 -8.23 0.13 -10.62
CA GLY A 68 -9.34 -0.53 -9.92
C GLY A 68 -8.91 -1.78 -9.12
N GLY A 69 -7.68 -1.78 -8.62
CA GLY A 69 -7.10 -2.85 -7.80
C GLY A 69 -6.52 -4.01 -8.58
N VAL A 70 -6.69 -4.10 -9.91
CA VAL A 70 -6.22 -5.21 -10.76
C VAL A 70 -4.71 -5.43 -10.67
N SER A 71 -3.93 -4.40 -10.35
CA SER A 71 -2.47 -4.50 -10.15
C SER A 71 -2.03 -5.46 -9.03
N TRP A 72 -2.95 -5.98 -8.21
CA TRP A 72 -2.65 -6.98 -7.19
C TRP A 72 -2.05 -8.28 -7.74
N ILE A 73 -2.35 -8.65 -9.00
CA ILE A 73 -1.83 -9.88 -9.62
C ILE A 73 -0.42 -9.72 -10.19
N TYR A 74 0.08 -8.48 -10.32
CA TYR A 74 1.41 -8.17 -10.86
C TYR A 74 2.56 -9.06 -10.32
N PRO A 75 2.70 -9.29 -8.99
CA PRO A 75 3.80 -10.10 -8.46
C PRO A 75 3.72 -11.59 -8.81
N GLU A 76 2.61 -12.11 -9.36
CA GLU A 76 2.53 -13.49 -9.85
C GLU A 76 3.15 -13.64 -11.25
N PHE A 77 3.13 -12.57 -12.06
CA PHE A 77 3.66 -12.57 -13.43
C PHE A 77 5.10 -12.11 -13.51
N TRP A 78 5.55 -11.27 -12.57
CA TRP A 78 6.87 -10.66 -12.61
C TRP A 78 7.68 -11.04 -11.37
N GLU A 79 8.60 -11.98 -11.59
CA GLU A 79 9.51 -12.47 -10.56
C GLU A 79 10.57 -11.42 -10.21
N THR A 80 10.81 -11.25 -8.91
CA THR A 80 11.64 -10.17 -8.39
C THR A 80 13.11 -10.51 -8.36
N SER A 81 13.95 -9.61 -8.85
CA SER A 81 15.39 -9.64 -8.60
C SER A 81 15.66 -9.30 -7.13
N VAL A 82 16.19 -10.25 -6.37
CA VAL A 82 16.61 -10.03 -4.98
C VAL A 82 17.96 -9.30 -4.97
N PRO A 83 18.19 -8.30 -4.08
CA PRO A 83 19.48 -7.64 -3.95
C PRO A 83 20.56 -8.63 -3.50
N LYS A 84 21.67 -8.69 -4.24
CA LYS A 84 22.81 -9.61 -3.95
C LYS A 84 23.79 -9.06 -2.92
N THR A 85 23.84 -7.74 -2.75
CA THR A 85 24.75 -7.05 -1.82
C THR A 85 24.64 -7.56 -0.37
N PRO A 86 23.44 -7.72 0.23
CA PRO A 86 23.31 -8.23 1.60
C PRO A 86 23.65 -9.73 1.76
N LEU A 87 23.80 -10.47 0.65
CA LEU A 87 24.10 -11.91 0.65
C LEU A 87 25.60 -12.22 0.60
N LEU A 88 26.45 -11.22 0.33
CA LEU A 88 27.90 -11.42 0.20
C LEU A 88 28.53 -11.76 1.56
N GLY A 89 29.14 -12.94 1.66
CA GLY A 89 29.84 -13.40 2.86
C GLY A 89 28.94 -13.94 3.99
N LYS A 90 27.66 -14.18 3.71
CA LYS A 90 26.69 -14.75 4.67
C LYS A 90 26.54 -16.25 4.52
N SER A 91 26.01 -16.88 5.56
CA SER A 91 25.68 -18.31 5.54
C SER A 91 24.58 -18.64 4.51
N PRO A 92 24.54 -19.87 3.96
CA PRO A 92 23.48 -20.30 3.06
C PRO A 92 22.09 -20.25 3.70
N GLU A 93 22.01 -20.50 5.01
CA GLU A 93 20.77 -20.39 5.77
C GLU A 93 20.27 -18.95 5.84
N TYR A 94 21.15 -17.97 6.08
CA TYR A 94 20.78 -16.57 6.01
C TYR A 94 20.26 -16.19 4.62
N ALA A 95 20.94 -16.64 3.56
CA ALA A 95 20.59 -16.27 2.19
C ALA A 95 19.19 -16.78 1.78
N THR A 96 18.89 -18.04 2.09
CA THR A 96 17.59 -18.63 1.77
C THR A 96 16.44 -17.95 2.53
N THR A 97 16.58 -17.75 3.85
CA THR A 97 15.52 -17.08 4.61
C THR A 97 15.37 -15.61 4.26
N TYR A 98 16.46 -14.95 3.86
CA TYR A 98 16.44 -13.59 3.34
C TYR A 98 15.67 -13.50 2.03
N GLU A 99 15.99 -14.34 1.05
CA GLU A 99 15.33 -14.34 -0.26
C GLU A 99 13.83 -14.60 -0.14
N ASP A 100 13.44 -15.59 0.66
CA ASP A 100 12.03 -15.93 0.89
C ASP A 100 11.28 -14.79 1.58
N ALA A 101 11.88 -14.22 2.63
CA ALA A 101 11.30 -13.11 3.37
C ALA A 101 11.14 -11.86 2.51
N TYR A 102 12.12 -11.55 1.66
CA TYR A 102 12.12 -10.44 0.72
C TYR A 102 10.98 -10.58 -0.30
N ARG A 103 10.90 -11.72 -0.98
CA ARG A 103 9.87 -12.00 -1.98
C ARG A 103 8.47 -11.91 -1.37
N LYS A 104 8.27 -12.52 -0.19
CA LYS A 104 6.99 -12.52 0.51
C LYS A 104 6.57 -11.12 0.95
N ALA A 105 7.50 -10.34 1.50
CA ALA A 105 7.21 -8.98 1.96
C ALA A 105 6.84 -8.04 0.81
N ARG A 106 7.59 -8.09 -0.30
CA ARG A 106 7.30 -7.31 -1.51
C ARG A 106 5.95 -7.68 -2.11
N LYS A 107 5.70 -8.98 -2.34
CA LYS A 107 4.42 -9.48 -2.87
C LYS A 107 3.24 -9.01 -2.04
N LYS A 108 3.31 -9.19 -0.71
CA LYS A 108 2.26 -8.74 0.22
C LYS A 108 2.04 -7.23 0.13
N THR A 109 3.10 -6.44 0.04
CA THR A 109 3.03 -4.98 -0.03
C THR A 109 2.34 -4.52 -1.31
N ILE A 110 2.70 -5.08 -2.47
CA ILE A 110 2.07 -4.77 -3.76
C ILE A 110 0.59 -5.15 -3.75
N GLN A 111 0.27 -6.38 -3.33
CA GLN A 111 -1.10 -6.88 -3.27
C GLN A 111 -1.98 -6.03 -2.36
N THR A 112 -1.52 -5.81 -1.13
CA THR A 112 -2.28 -5.07 -0.11
C THR A 112 -2.52 -3.64 -0.57
N ASN A 113 -1.47 -2.93 -1.01
CA ASN A 113 -1.61 -1.54 -1.42
C ASN A 113 -2.42 -1.39 -2.71
N SER A 114 -2.26 -2.31 -3.67
CA SER A 114 -3.09 -2.33 -4.88
C SER A 114 -4.57 -2.50 -4.54
N CYS A 115 -4.90 -3.44 -3.64
CA CYS A 115 -6.28 -3.64 -3.20
C CYS A 115 -6.83 -2.43 -2.44
N ILE A 116 -6.04 -1.80 -1.57
CA ILE A 116 -6.42 -0.57 -0.88
C ILE A 116 -6.72 0.53 -1.90
N GLY A 117 -5.83 0.72 -2.88
CA GLY A 117 -6.03 1.66 -3.99
C GLY A 117 -7.32 1.40 -4.74
N GLY A 118 -7.57 0.15 -5.14
CA GLY A 118 -8.81 -0.23 -5.82
C GLY A 118 -10.06 0.00 -4.97
N GLY A 119 -9.98 -0.28 -3.67
CA GLY A 119 -11.06 0.01 -2.72
C GLY A 119 -11.39 1.49 -2.62
N ILE A 120 -10.38 2.37 -2.64
CA ILE A 120 -10.57 3.83 -2.70
C ILE A 120 -11.27 4.23 -4.00
N PHE A 121 -10.87 3.65 -5.13
CA PHE A 121 -11.50 3.92 -6.43
C PHE A 121 -12.98 3.54 -6.45
N TYR A 122 -13.33 2.28 -6.13
CA TYR A 122 -14.72 1.85 -6.12
C TYR A 122 -15.56 2.52 -5.03
N GLY A 123 -14.96 2.76 -3.85
CA GLY A 123 -15.62 3.46 -2.75
C GLY A 123 -15.98 4.90 -3.11
N SER A 124 -15.05 5.63 -3.73
CA SER A 124 -15.31 7.00 -4.21
C SER A 124 -16.33 7.03 -5.35
N TYR A 125 -16.25 6.09 -6.29
CA TYR A 125 -17.23 5.95 -7.36
C TYR A 125 -18.64 5.69 -6.83
N ALA A 126 -18.81 4.74 -5.90
CA ALA A 126 -20.10 4.43 -5.29
C ALA A 126 -20.68 5.63 -4.51
N ALA A 127 -19.83 6.34 -3.75
CA ALA A 127 -20.24 7.55 -3.04
C ALA A 127 -20.73 8.65 -4.00
N CYS A 128 -20.03 8.87 -5.13
CA CYS A 128 -20.45 9.82 -6.16
C CYS A 128 -21.80 9.45 -6.77
N CYS A 129 -22.02 8.16 -7.06
CA CYS A 129 -23.30 7.67 -7.58
C CYS A 129 -24.44 7.88 -6.58
N LEU A 130 -24.23 7.54 -5.30
CA LEU A 130 -25.24 7.72 -4.25
C LEU A 130 -25.58 9.20 -4.01
N LEU A 131 -24.58 10.08 -4.00
CA LEU A 131 -24.78 11.52 -3.86
C LEU A 131 -25.54 12.12 -5.05
N SER A 132 -25.25 11.66 -6.27
CA SER A 132 -25.95 12.11 -7.48
C SER A 132 -27.42 11.64 -7.47
N ALA A 133 -27.68 10.42 -7.02
CA ALA A 133 -29.04 9.90 -6.86
C ALA A 133 -29.82 10.68 -5.77
N ALA A 134 -29.20 10.94 -4.61
CA ALA A 134 -29.81 11.73 -3.53
C ALA A 134 -30.06 13.20 -3.93
N ALA A 135 -29.24 13.77 -4.82
CA ALA A 135 -29.46 15.11 -5.36
C ALA A 135 -30.61 15.17 -6.39
N SER A 136 -31.01 14.02 -6.95
CA SER A 136 -32.04 13.92 -7.99
C SER A 136 -33.46 13.71 -7.46
N THR A 137 -33.63 13.41 -6.16
CA THR A 137 -34.97 13.40 -5.55
C THR A 137 -35.49 14.84 -5.48
N PRO A 138 -36.56 15.18 -6.22
CA PRO A 138 -37.13 16.52 -6.15
C PRO A 138 -37.57 16.78 -4.72
N SER A 139 -37.10 17.91 -4.17
CA SER A 139 -37.61 18.45 -2.92
C SER A 139 -39.07 18.84 -3.15
N SER A 140 -40.00 17.94 -2.89
CA SER A 140 -41.42 18.26 -2.83
C SER A 140 -41.66 19.22 -1.67
N TYR A 141 -41.63 20.52 -1.97
CA TYR A 141 -42.27 21.57 -1.17
C TYR A 141 -43.58 21.95 -1.84
#